data_AF-A0A7S2V8E5-F1
#
_entry.id   AF-A0A7S2V8E5-F1
#
_cell.length_a   1.000
_cell.length_b   1.000
_cell.length_c   1.000
_cell.angle_alpha   90.00
_cell.angle_beta   90.00
_cell.angle_gamma   90.00
#
_symmetry.space_group_name_H-M   'P 1'
#
loop_
_entity.id
_entity.type
_entity.pdbx_description
1 polymer ?
#
loop_
_entity_poly.entity_id
_entity_poly.type
_entity_poly.pdbx_seq_one_letter_code
_entity_poly.pdbx_strand_id
1 'polypeptide(L)'
;ESLVLLQLILGLRPSDVLYLSAKQSGKFQPSWPFDGRKCSIVPKVKVSPKVNQFLSSGTWKEQNYGDYTLYLAVNRSLERTIDSIGRARFEEALTEFQKAKLLASQKCKAITGCTAKGKYIPRSKWDCYWQDAGCGHSCLDKLFP
;
A
#
# COMPACT_ATOMS: atom_id res chain seq x y z
N GLU A 1 9.73 3.48 2.74
CA GLU A 1 11.03 3.16 3.37
C GLU A 1 11.14 1.67 3.67
N SER A 2 10.30 1.09 4.52
CA SER A 2 10.41 -0.32 4.94
C SER A 2 10.47 -1.34 3.79
N LEU A 3 9.68 -1.15 2.72
CA LEU A 3 9.75 -2.04 1.54
C LEU A 3 11.08 -1.94 0.78
N VAL A 4 11.63 -0.72 0.65
CA VAL A 4 12.93 -0.50 -0.01
C VAL A 4 14.06 -1.07 0.85
N LEU A 5 13.96 -0.92 2.18
CA LEU A 5 14.91 -1.52 3.10
C LEU A 5 14.88 -3.05 2.99
N LEU A 6 13.69 -3.65 2.99
CA LEU A 6 13.51 -5.09 2.81
C LEU A 6 14.09 -5.57 1.48
N GLN A 7 13.85 -4.82 0.40
CA GLN A 7 14.43 -5.09 -0.92
C GLN A 7 15.96 -5.16 -0.84
N LEU A 8 16.61 -4.19 -0.18
CA LEU A 8 18.07 -4.15 -0.04
C LEU A 8 18.61 -5.29 0.83
N ILE A 9 17.93 -5.62 1.93
CA ILE A 9 18.33 -6.70 2.85
C ILE A 9 18.26 -8.06 2.15
N LEU A 10 17.20 -8.29 1.37
CA LEU A 10 16.96 -9.57 0.71
C LEU A 10 17.57 -9.67 -0.69
N GLY A 11 18.20 -8.59 -1.19
CA GLY A 11 18.75 -8.55 -2.53
C GLY A 11 17.69 -8.68 -3.64
N LEU A 12 16.48 -8.19 -3.40
CA LEU A 12 15.38 -8.25 -4.36
C LEU A 12 15.55 -7.21 -5.48
N ARG A 13 14.97 -7.51 -6.64
CA ARG A 13 14.89 -6.52 -7.72
C ARG A 13 13.85 -5.45 -7.34
N PRO A 14 14.01 -4.20 -7.79
CA PRO A 14 13.00 -3.17 -7.56
C PRO A 14 11.59 -3.59 -8.03
N SER A 15 11.50 -4.33 -9.14
CA SER A 15 10.23 -4.84 -9.69
C SER A 15 9.48 -5.78 -8.74
N ASP A 16 10.19 -6.57 -7.93
CA ASP A 16 9.60 -7.54 -7.02
C ASP A 16 8.86 -6.87 -5.84
N VAL A 17 9.18 -5.60 -5.54
CA VAL A 17 8.58 -4.82 -4.44
C VAL A 17 7.68 -3.67 -4.91
N LEU A 18 7.61 -3.42 -6.23
CA LEU A 18 6.70 -2.42 -6.79
C LEU A 18 5.25 -2.89 -6.67
N TYR A 19 4.36 -1.92 -6.43
CA TYR A 19 2.95 -2.21 -6.25
C TYR A 19 2.06 -1.09 -6.78
N LEU A 20 0.85 -1.48 -7.20
CA LEU A 20 -0.23 -0.56 -7.52
C LEU A 20 -1.27 -0.57 -6.41
N SER A 21 -1.93 0.57 -6.22
CA SER A 21 -3.02 0.68 -5.26
C SER A 21 -4.28 -0.03 -5.81
N ALA A 22 -4.65 -1.15 -5.19
CA ALA A 22 -5.84 -1.92 -5.58
C ALA A 22 -7.16 -1.36 -5.03
N LYS A 23 -7.10 -0.66 -3.88
CA LYS A 23 -8.24 -0.05 -3.19
C LYS A 23 -7.95 1.42 -2.88
N GLN A 24 -8.86 2.30 -3.27
CA GLN A 24 -8.77 3.73 -2.99
C GLN A 24 -10.13 4.28 -2.61
N SER A 25 -10.14 5.16 -1.61
CA SER A 25 -11.33 5.90 -1.20
C SER A 25 -11.92 6.67 -2.39
N GLY A 26 -13.24 6.61 -2.54
CA GLY A 26 -13.97 7.21 -3.65
C GLY A 26 -14.02 6.37 -4.93
N LYS A 27 -13.38 5.18 -4.97
CA LYS A 27 -13.49 4.25 -6.10
C LYS A 27 -14.50 3.14 -5.81
N PHE A 28 -15.00 2.52 -6.88
CA PHE A 28 -15.87 1.36 -6.79
C PHE A 28 -15.08 0.11 -6.40
N GLN A 29 -15.63 -0.68 -5.49
CA GLN A 29 -15.13 -2.01 -5.13
C GLN A 29 -16.28 -3.02 -5.10
N PRO A 30 -16.01 -4.32 -5.32
CA PRO A 30 -17.02 -5.35 -5.13
C PRO A 30 -17.56 -5.33 -3.70
N SER A 31 -18.87 -5.41 -3.54
CA SER A 31 -19.51 -5.51 -2.22
C SER A 31 -19.27 -6.89 -1.61
N TRP A 32 -19.26 -6.95 -0.27
CA TRP A 32 -19.27 -8.21 0.49
C TRP A 32 -20.70 -8.52 0.96
N PRO A 33 -21.17 -9.78 0.93
CA PRO A 33 -20.52 -10.95 0.35
C PRO A 33 -20.35 -10.79 -1.16
N PHE A 34 -19.32 -11.42 -1.73
CA PHE A 34 -19.02 -11.35 -3.17
C PHE A 34 -20.08 -12.11 -3.98
N ASP A 35 -21.32 -11.62 -3.99
CA ASP A 35 -22.43 -12.08 -4.85
C ASP A 35 -22.17 -11.79 -6.34
N GLY A 36 -21.05 -11.09 -6.60
CA GLY A 36 -20.43 -10.99 -7.91
C GLY A 36 -21.14 -10.03 -8.85
N ARG A 37 -22.01 -9.13 -8.35
CA ARG A 37 -22.74 -8.21 -9.25
C ARG A 37 -22.84 -6.78 -8.78
N LYS A 38 -22.56 -6.49 -7.50
CA LYS A 38 -22.67 -5.13 -6.96
C LYS A 38 -21.30 -4.50 -6.71
N CYS A 39 -21.15 -3.29 -7.21
CA CYS A 39 -20.02 -2.42 -6.95
C CYS A 39 -20.48 -1.25 -6.07
N SER A 40 -19.82 -1.04 -4.94
CA SER A 40 -20.09 0.08 -4.04
C SER A 40 -18.90 1.03 -3.98
N ILE A 41 -19.17 2.32 -3.79
CA ILE A 41 -18.12 3.32 -3.60
C ILE A 41 -17.51 3.13 -2.21
N VAL A 42 -16.18 3.03 -2.13
CA VAL A 42 -15.46 3.08 -0.85
C VAL A 42 -15.63 4.49 -0.27
N PRO A 43 -16.31 4.66 0.87
CA PRO A 43 -16.50 5.98 1.44
C PRO A 43 -15.14 6.57 1.84
N LYS A 44 -14.98 7.88 1.65
CA LYS A 44 -13.86 8.60 2.26
C LYS A 44 -14.06 8.56 3.78
N VAL A 45 -13.00 8.19 4.50
CA VAL A 45 -13.01 8.19 5.97
C VAL A 45 -13.32 9.60 6.45
N LYS A 46 -14.33 9.75 7.29
CA LYS A 46 -14.66 10.99 7.99
C LYS A 46 -14.52 10.71 9.48
N VAL A 47 -13.55 11.35 10.12
CA VAL A 47 -13.39 11.31 11.58
C VAL A 47 -14.20 12.46 12.16
N SER A 48 -15.12 12.18 13.09
CA SER A 48 -15.90 13.25 13.73
C SER A 48 -15.01 14.08 14.66
N PRO A 49 -15.34 15.36 14.93
CA PRO A 49 -14.56 16.19 15.86
C PRO A 49 -14.39 15.54 17.24
N LYS A 50 -15.44 14.88 17.75
CA LYS A 50 -15.41 14.17 19.05
C LYS A 50 -14.45 12.99 19.04
N VAL A 51 -14.43 12.19 17.97
CA VAL A 51 -13.47 11.08 17.82
C VAL A 51 -12.05 11.64 17.71
N ASN A 52 -11.84 12.68 16.92
CA ASN A 52 -10.52 13.30 16.78
C ASN A 52 -10.00 13.89 18.09
N GLN A 53 -10.87 14.53 18.88
CA GLN A 53 -10.57 15.02 20.21
C GLN A 53 -10.15 13.88 21.15
N PHE A 54 -10.89 12.77 21.13
CA PHE A 54 -10.55 11.60 21.94
C PHE A 54 -9.21 10.97 21.52
N LEU A 55 -8.96 10.76 20.22
CA LEU A 55 -7.69 10.24 19.70
C LEU A 55 -6.49 11.15 20.03
N SER A 56 -6.74 12.45 20.25
CA SER A 56 -5.72 13.42 20.64
C SER A 56 -5.55 13.55 22.16
N SER A 57 -6.44 12.94 22.96
CA SER A 57 -6.47 13.08 24.41
C SER A 57 -5.32 12.33 25.10
N GLY A 58 -4.99 12.75 26.33
CA GLY A 58 -4.06 12.02 27.19
C GLY A 58 -4.55 10.60 27.49
N THR A 59 -5.85 10.43 27.73
CA THR A 59 -6.47 9.13 28.00
C THR A 59 -6.23 8.12 26.88
N TRP A 60 -6.42 8.50 25.61
CA TRP A 60 -6.12 7.61 24.49
C TRP A 60 -4.64 7.25 24.42
N LYS A 61 -3.76 8.23 24.63
CA LYS A 61 -2.30 8.01 24.65
C LYS A 61 -1.86 7.07 25.77
N GLU A 62 -2.42 7.22 26.96
CA GLU A 62 -2.16 6.35 28.10
C GLU A 62 -2.65 4.92 27.84
N GLN A 63 -3.87 4.77 27.31
CA GLN A 63 -4.43 3.45 26.95
C GLN A 63 -3.59 2.71 25.89
N ASN A 64 -2.97 3.45 24.97
CA ASN A 64 -2.17 2.88 23.88
C ASN A 64 -0.66 3.11 24.09
N TYR A 65 -0.23 3.38 25.33
CA TYR A 65 1.17 3.72 25.64
C TYR A 65 2.15 2.66 25.15
N GLY A 66 1.78 1.37 25.27
CA GLY A 66 2.58 0.25 24.80
C GLY A 66 2.82 0.30 23.29
N ASP A 67 1.78 0.57 22.50
CA ASP A 67 1.87 0.64 21.03
C ASP A 67 2.73 1.82 20.58
N TYR A 68 2.60 2.98 21.22
CA TYR A 68 3.46 4.13 20.95
C TYR A 68 4.93 3.84 21.27
N THR A 69 5.19 3.19 22.41
CA THR A 69 6.54 2.80 22.81
C THR A 69 7.13 1.79 21.82
N LEU A 70 6.37 0.77 21.44
CA LEU A 70 6.78 -0.22 20.44
C LEU A 70 7.06 0.42 19.09
N TYR A 71 6.18 1.32 18.62
CA TYR A 71 6.37 2.05 17.38
C TYR A 71 7.69 2.84 17.38
N LEU A 72 7.98 3.58 18.47
CA LEU A 72 9.23 4.33 18.59
C LEU A 72 10.46 3.42 18.57
N ALA A 73 10.39 2.29 19.28
CA ALA A 73 11.47 1.31 19.30
C ALA A 73 11.74 0.71 17.90
N VAL A 74 10.67 0.30 17.20
CA VAL A 74 10.76 -0.25 15.84
C VAL A 74 11.26 0.80 14.85
N ASN A 75 10.76 2.03 14.93
CA ASN A 75 11.20 3.13 14.06
C ASN A 75 12.70 3.42 14.26
N ARG A 76 13.18 3.44 15.51
CA ARG A 76 14.62 3.59 15.79
C ARG A 76 15.45 2.40 15.29
N SER A 77 14.91 1.18 15.36
CA SER A 77 15.56 -0.01 14.79
C SER A 77 15.65 0.08 13.26
N LEU A 78 14.62 0.60 12.61
CA LEU A 78 14.60 0.83 11.16
C LEU A 78 15.72 1.80 10.75
N GLU A 79 15.82 2.95 11.41
CA GLU A 79 16.86 3.95 11.15
C GLU A 79 18.27 3.39 11.32
N ARG A 80 18.52 2.64 12.41
CA ARG A 80 19.81 1.98 12.63
C ARG A 80 20.15 0.97 11.55
N THR A 81 19.15 0.31 10.99
CA THR A 81 19.33 -0.66 9.90
C THR A 81 19.60 0.07 8.57
N ILE A 82 18.99 1.23 8.34
CA ILE A 82 19.33 2.10 7.20
C ILE A 82 20.78 2.55 7.31
N ASP A 83 21.21 3.00 8.50
CA ASP A 83 22.59 3.43 8.73
C ASP A 83 23.59 2.29 8.53
N SER A 84 23.28 1.06 8.98
CA SER A 84 24.19 -0.09 8.85
C SER A 84 24.35 -0.58 7.41
N ILE A 85 23.32 -0.48 6.57
CA ILE A 85 23.40 -0.81 5.14
C ILE A 85 24.06 0.33 4.33
N GLY A 86 24.06 1.53 4.90
CA GLY A 86 24.61 2.74 4.31
C GLY A 86 23.49 3.68 3.83
N ARG A 87 23.37 4.84 4.48
CA ARG A 87 22.31 5.82 4.21
C ARG A 87 22.28 6.29 2.75
N ALA A 88 23.43 6.56 2.14
CA ALA A 88 23.51 6.96 0.74
C ALA A 88 22.95 5.88 -0.21
N ARG A 89 23.30 4.61 0.02
CA ARG A 89 22.78 3.46 -0.75
C ARG A 89 21.27 3.33 -0.59
N PHE A 90 20.76 3.53 0.62
CA PHE A 90 19.32 3.50 0.87
C PHE A 90 18.58 4.64 0.16
N GLU A 91 19.08 5.87 0.24
CA GLU A 91 18.45 7.04 -0.39
C GLU A 91 18.44 6.94 -1.92
N GLU A 92 19.50 6.41 -2.52
CA GLU A 92 19.55 6.10 -3.96
C GLU A 92 18.46 5.09 -4.33
N ALA A 93 18.39 3.96 -3.62
CA ALA A 93 17.38 2.93 -3.86
C ALA A 93 15.94 3.47 -3.64
N LEU A 94 15.74 4.33 -2.64
CA LEU A 94 14.45 4.96 -2.37
C LEU A 94 14.05 5.90 -3.50
N THR A 95 14.98 6.68 -4.02
CA THR A 95 14.77 7.60 -5.14
C THR A 95 14.37 6.83 -6.40
N GLU A 96 15.09 5.75 -6.73
CA GLU A 96 14.76 4.90 -7.88
C GLU A 96 13.42 4.19 -7.70
N PHE A 97 13.12 3.69 -6.50
CA PHE A 97 11.82 3.12 -6.19
C PHE A 97 10.68 4.13 -6.40
N GLN A 98 10.85 5.38 -5.96
CA GLN A 98 9.85 6.44 -6.14
C GLN A 98 9.62 6.77 -7.62
N LYS A 99 10.70 6.88 -8.42
CA LYS A 99 10.61 7.09 -9.87
C LYS A 99 9.88 5.94 -10.56
N ALA A 100 10.27 4.70 -10.25
CA ALA A 100 9.64 3.51 -10.81
C ALA A 100 8.16 3.41 -10.42
N LYS A 101 7.82 3.70 -9.16
CA LYS A 101 6.44 3.73 -8.68
C LYS A 101 5.60 4.81 -9.38
N LEU A 102 6.17 5.99 -9.62
CA LEU A 102 5.49 7.04 -10.38
C LEU A 102 5.22 6.58 -11.81
N LEU A 103 6.22 6.03 -12.50
CA LEU A 103 6.07 5.50 -13.85
C LEU A 103 5.01 4.39 -13.90
N ALA A 104 5.07 3.45 -12.95
CA ALA A 104 4.07 2.38 -12.81
C ALA A 104 2.66 2.95 -12.64
N SER A 105 2.48 3.99 -11.82
CA SER A 105 1.16 4.61 -11.61
C SER A 105 0.59 5.30 -12.85
N GLN A 106 1.46 5.74 -13.77
CA GLN A 106 1.09 6.38 -15.04
C GLN A 106 0.82 5.38 -16.15
N LYS A 107 1.60 4.28 -16.20
CA LYS A 107 1.59 3.32 -17.30
C LYS A 107 0.74 2.08 -17.00
N CYS A 108 0.65 1.68 -15.74
CA CYS A 108 -0.06 0.49 -15.33
C CYS A 108 -1.38 0.82 -14.63
N LYS A 109 -2.36 -0.05 -14.87
CA LYS A 109 -3.66 0.01 -14.22
C LYS A 109 -4.04 -1.39 -13.76
N ALA A 110 -4.11 -1.57 -12.45
CA ALA A 110 -4.60 -2.80 -11.86
C ALA A 110 -6.05 -3.06 -12.31
N ILE A 111 -6.31 -4.25 -12.86
CA ILE A 111 -7.66 -4.70 -13.19
C ILE A 111 -8.22 -5.39 -11.95
N THR A 112 -9.06 -4.67 -11.22
CA THR A 112 -9.71 -5.16 -9.99
C THR A 112 -11.23 -5.17 -10.17
N GLY A 113 -11.94 -5.87 -9.30
CA GLY A 113 -13.33 -6.32 -9.51
C GLY A 113 -14.42 -5.30 -9.87
N CYS A 114 -14.12 -4.01 -9.95
CA CYS A 114 -15.02 -3.01 -10.47
C CYS A 114 -14.30 -2.02 -11.41
N THR A 115 -14.96 -1.66 -12.50
CA THR A 115 -14.54 -0.54 -13.36
C THR A 115 -14.75 0.79 -12.63
N ALA A 116 -14.13 1.87 -13.15
CA ALA A 116 -14.34 3.23 -12.66
C ALA A 116 -15.81 3.71 -12.75
N LYS A 117 -16.64 3.06 -13.58
CA LYS A 117 -18.08 3.33 -13.73
C LYS A 117 -18.97 2.44 -12.85
N GLY A 118 -18.38 1.65 -11.96
CA GLY A 118 -19.14 0.75 -11.08
C GLY A 118 -19.68 -0.51 -11.75
N LYS A 119 -19.19 -0.85 -12.96
CA LYS A 119 -19.49 -2.16 -13.58
C LYS A 119 -18.58 -3.24 -12.96
N TYR A 120 -19.18 -4.34 -12.50
CA TYR A 120 -18.46 -5.50 -11.99
C TYR A 120 -17.60 -6.18 -13.07
N ILE A 121 -16.42 -6.65 -12.66
CA ILE A 121 -15.49 -7.43 -13.48
C ILE A 121 -15.37 -8.83 -12.87
N PRO A 122 -15.65 -9.92 -13.62
CA PRO A 122 -15.48 -11.29 -13.14
C PRO A 122 -14.07 -11.58 -12.67
N ARG A 123 -13.94 -12.40 -11.62
CA ARG A 123 -12.64 -12.75 -11.01
C ARG A 123 -11.63 -13.35 -12.00
N SER A 124 -12.09 -14.09 -13.01
CA SER A 124 -11.24 -14.64 -14.08
C SER A 124 -10.54 -13.58 -14.93
N LYS A 125 -10.96 -12.31 -14.84
CA LYS A 125 -10.36 -11.17 -15.54
C LYS A 125 -9.55 -10.27 -14.61
N TRP A 126 -9.43 -10.61 -13.34
CA TRP A 126 -8.62 -9.83 -12.41
C TRP A 126 -7.15 -10.09 -12.70
N ASP A 127 -6.35 -9.04 -12.57
CA ASP A 127 -4.91 -9.11 -12.74
C ASP A 127 -4.27 -9.03 -11.35
N CYS A 128 -4.50 -10.04 -10.50
CA CYS A 128 -4.05 -10.10 -9.10
C CYS A 128 -3.62 -11.52 -8.73
N TYR A 129 -2.56 -11.67 -7.93
CA TYR A 129 -2.08 -12.98 -7.48
C TYR A 129 -3.11 -13.70 -6.59
N TRP A 130 -3.69 -13.00 -5.61
CA TRP A 130 -4.67 -13.61 -4.71
C TRP A 130 -5.67 -12.58 -4.20
N GLN A 131 -6.95 -12.76 -4.54
CA GLN A 131 -8.00 -11.79 -4.24
C GLN A 131 -7.60 -10.39 -4.72
N ASP A 132 -7.41 -9.44 -3.81
CA ASP A 132 -6.95 -8.07 -4.06
C ASP A 132 -5.46 -7.84 -3.75
N ALA A 133 -4.70 -8.91 -3.49
CA ALA A 133 -3.26 -8.86 -3.27
C ALA A 133 -2.48 -8.98 -4.58
N GLY A 134 -1.45 -8.14 -4.73
CA GLY A 134 -0.53 -8.18 -5.87
C GLY A 134 -1.17 -7.83 -7.21
N CYS A 135 -2.11 -6.88 -7.21
CA CYS A 135 -2.79 -6.49 -8.44
C CYS A 135 -1.92 -5.63 -9.37
N GLY A 136 -2.07 -5.81 -10.68
CA GLY A 136 -1.29 -5.10 -11.70
C GLY A 136 0.01 -5.80 -12.08
N HIS A 137 0.28 -6.99 -11.56
CA HIS A 137 1.58 -7.66 -11.70
C HIS A 137 1.96 -7.88 -13.17
N SER A 138 1.02 -8.30 -14.03
CA SER A 138 1.33 -8.54 -15.45
C SER A 138 1.78 -7.29 -16.21
N CYS A 139 1.35 -6.10 -15.77
CA CYS A 139 1.85 -4.84 -16.32
C CYS A 139 3.21 -4.46 -15.72
N LEU A 140 3.39 -4.64 -14.41
CA LEU A 140 4.64 -4.35 -13.72
C LEU A 140 5.79 -5.22 -14.27
N ASP A 141 5.56 -6.51 -14.47
CA ASP A 141 6.56 -7.45 -15.00
C ASP A 141 7.01 -7.07 -16.42
N LYS A 142 6.11 -6.50 -17.24
CA LYS A 142 6.44 -6.01 -18.59
C LYS A 142 7.18 -4.68 -18.57
N LEU A 143 6.84 -3.82 -17.60
CA LEU A 143 7.41 -2.49 -17.49
C LEU A 143 8.81 -2.51 -16.85
N PHE A 144 9.07 -3.51 -16.00
CA PHE A 144 10.32 -3.70 -15.27
C PHE A 144 10.75 -5.19 -15.31
N PRO A 145 11.26 -5.66 -16.46
CA PRO A 145 11.64 -7.07 -16.66
C PRO A 145 12.74 -7.55 -15.70
#